data_AF-A0A0F9KY78-F1
#
_entry.id   AF-A0A0F9KY78-F1
#
_cell.length_a   1.000
_cell.length_b   1.000
_cell.length_c   1.000
_cell.angle_alpha   90.00
_cell.angle_beta   90.00
_cell.angle_gamma   90.00
#
_symmetry.space_group_name_H-M   'P 1'
#
loop_
_entity.id
_entity.type
_entity.pdbx_description
1 polymer ?
#
loop_
_entity_poly.entity_id
_entity_poly.type
_entity_poly.pdbx_seq_one_letter_code
_entity_poly.pdbx_strand_id
1 'polypeptide(L)'
;MATPDTNPQPFSFAKMGGANRDIGFAIGMVLILAMLFIPLPAFFLDLGLAISLALSVLILMVALWIATPLEFNSFPTLLLVVTMLRLALNVSSTRLILSEGHNGPGAAGNVIEGFAQFILGGDFIIGIIVFTILVLINFIVITKGSTRIAEVAARFSLDAMPGKQMAIDADLGAGAITEEEAKDRRKIVEEESSFFGAMDGASKFVRGDAVAGLIITLVNVFGGILIGMISHGLSIGDAMSKYTVLTIGDGLVTQIPALVVSLAAGLLVTKGGTMGAANEAVLGQLSNFPKALYMAAGLTFCIGWLPGFPLAIFLPLSAAMAGFGYFMQKTNFDRKALEERAADKAAIPVESAETQLADMLRVDDVRLDLGSALVPMITSVNAALPGKVKSLRSLFINDFGFVLPLVRIKDNAELPPNTYSISLQGVEAARGEVDPMLMMVINPTGQEINLPGKRTREPTFGLEAIWVDETRASEAELMGMTVVDPESVITTHLTEVIKEHMPEILTYAATQELIEGQDKDYQKLLSSSSDSGS
;
A
#
# COMPACT_ATOMS: atom_id res chain seq x y z
N MET A 1 -18.19 -31.98 61.83
CA MET A 1 -19.49 -31.29 61.68
C MET A 1 -19.21 -30.02 60.90
N ALA A 2 -19.33 -30.07 59.58
CA ALA A 2 -19.25 -28.91 58.69
C ALA A 2 -20.43 -29.05 57.73
N THR A 3 -21.34 -28.10 57.82
CA THR A 3 -22.61 -28.05 57.08
C THR A 3 -22.35 -27.87 55.58
N PRO A 4 -23.12 -28.50 54.68
CA PRO A 4 -23.03 -28.20 53.25
C PRO A 4 -23.60 -26.81 53.01
N ASP A 5 -22.84 -25.95 52.33
CA ASP A 5 -23.28 -24.65 51.85
C ASP A 5 -24.44 -24.84 50.84
N THR A 6 -25.67 -24.63 51.30
CA THR A 6 -26.85 -24.49 50.46
C THR A 6 -26.97 -23.04 50.03
N ASN A 7 -26.20 -22.64 49.02
CA ASN A 7 -26.45 -21.39 48.32
C ASN A 7 -26.86 -21.71 46.88
N PRO A 8 -28.11 -21.47 46.47
CA PRO A 8 -28.51 -21.70 45.08
C PRO A 8 -27.81 -20.66 44.21
N GLN A 9 -26.82 -21.10 43.43
CA GLN A 9 -26.25 -20.23 42.41
C GLN A 9 -27.36 -19.81 41.44
N PRO A 10 -27.52 -18.51 41.14
CA PRO A 10 -28.54 -18.06 40.22
C PRO A 10 -28.25 -18.67 38.84
N PHE A 11 -29.29 -19.26 38.23
CA PHE A 11 -29.25 -19.78 36.86
C PHE A 11 -28.71 -18.71 35.92
N SER A 12 -27.46 -18.88 35.49
CA SER A 12 -26.80 -17.98 34.55
C SER A 12 -26.99 -18.52 33.13
N PHE A 13 -27.93 -17.93 32.39
CA PHE A 13 -28.12 -18.17 30.95
C PHE A 13 -26.83 -17.96 30.13
N ALA A 14 -25.83 -17.25 30.67
CA ALA A 14 -24.57 -16.97 30.00
C ALA A 14 -23.62 -18.18 29.90
N LYS A 15 -23.73 -19.20 30.77
CA LYS A 15 -22.86 -20.39 30.71
C LYS A 15 -23.33 -21.48 29.74
N MET A 16 -24.55 -21.40 29.22
CA MET A 16 -25.09 -22.35 28.24
C MET A 16 -24.69 -22.02 26.79
N GLY A 17 -24.21 -20.79 26.53
CA GLY A 17 -23.87 -20.31 25.19
C GLY A 17 -22.50 -20.75 24.63
N GLY A 18 -21.61 -21.30 25.47
CA GLY A 18 -20.23 -21.63 25.07
C GLY A 18 -20.02 -23.06 24.56
N ALA A 19 -20.67 -24.06 25.19
CA ALA A 19 -20.37 -25.49 24.97
C ALA A 19 -21.18 -26.14 23.82
N ASN A 20 -22.26 -25.50 23.36
CA ASN A 20 -23.21 -26.07 22.40
C ASN A 20 -23.37 -25.21 21.13
N ARG A 21 -22.37 -24.41 20.75
CA ARG A 21 -22.44 -23.52 19.59
C ARG A 21 -22.66 -24.30 18.28
N ASP A 22 -22.07 -25.49 18.18
CA ASP A 22 -22.24 -26.38 17.03
C ASP A 22 -23.68 -26.91 16.93
N ILE A 23 -24.30 -27.21 18.07
CA ILE A 23 -25.72 -27.61 18.15
C ILE A 23 -26.61 -26.44 17.71
N GLY A 24 -26.31 -25.22 18.16
CA GLY A 24 -27.03 -24.01 17.74
C GLY A 24 -26.95 -23.78 16.22
N PHE A 25 -25.78 -23.93 15.63
CA PHE A 25 -25.58 -23.82 14.18
C PHE A 25 -26.36 -24.91 13.41
N ALA A 26 -26.28 -26.16 13.86
CA ALA A 26 -27.01 -27.28 13.25
C ALA A 26 -28.54 -27.10 13.34
N ILE A 27 -29.06 -26.66 14.49
CA ILE A 27 -30.49 -26.34 14.65
C ILE A 27 -30.89 -25.21 13.70
N GLY A 28 -30.09 -24.14 13.59
CA GLY A 28 -30.35 -23.06 12.66
C GLY A 28 -30.44 -23.53 11.20
N MET A 29 -29.52 -24.40 10.77
CA MET A 29 -29.54 -25.00 9.44
C MET A 29 -30.79 -25.85 9.20
N VAL A 30 -31.15 -26.70 10.16
CA VAL A 30 -32.35 -27.54 10.08
C VAL A 30 -33.61 -26.68 10.03
N LEU A 31 -33.67 -25.57 10.77
CA LEU A 31 -34.79 -24.62 10.71
C LEU A 31 -34.90 -24.00 9.32
N ILE A 32 -33.80 -23.55 8.70
CA ILE A 32 -33.80 -23.03 7.32
C ILE A 32 -34.36 -24.07 6.34
N LEU A 33 -33.93 -25.33 6.46
CA LEU A 33 -34.44 -26.40 5.60
C LEU A 33 -35.92 -26.73 5.89
N ALA A 34 -36.34 -26.69 7.15
CA ALA A 34 -37.73 -26.94 7.54
C ALA A 34 -38.68 -25.88 6.97
N MET A 35 -38.24 -24.62 6.85
CA MET A 35 -39.03 -23.53 6.24
C MET A 35 -39.42 -23.81 4.78
N LEU A 36 -38.68 -24.66 4.04
CA LEU A 36 -39.04 -25.06 2.67
C LEU A 36 -40.31 -25.92 2.63
N PHE A 37 -40.53 -26.74 3.66
CA PHE A 37 -41.62 -27.71 3.69
C PHE A 37 -42.83 -27.20 4.50
N ILE A 38 -42.56 -26.53 5.61
CA ILE A 38 -43.57 -26.09 6.58
C ILE A 38 -44.06 -24.69 6.20
N PRO A 39 -45.39 -24.47 6.07
CA PRO A 39 -45.92 -23.13 5.81
C PRO A 39 -45.62 -22.20 7.00
N LEU A 40 -44.98 -21.07 6.72
CA LEU A 40 -44.68 -20.07 7.73
C LEU A 40 -45.84 -19.07 7.87
N PRO A 41 -46.27 -18.76 9.10
CA PRO A 41 -47.11 -17.60 9.36
C PRO A 41 -46.43 -16.30 8.92
N ALA A 42 -47.22 -15.29 8.52
CA ALA A 42 -46.73 -13.99 8.05
C ALA A 42 -45.73 -13.33 9.01
N PHE A 43 -45.93 -13.46 10.33
CA PHE A 43 -45.02 -12.91 11.34
C PHE A 43 -43.59 -13.49 11.26
N PHE A 44 -43.46 -14.81 11.11
CA PHE A 44 -42.14 -15.46 11.01
C PHE A 44 -41.46 -15.17 9.68
N LEU A 45 -42.25 -14.99 8.62
CA LEU A 45 -41.75 -14.56 7.33
C LEU A 45 -41.19 -13.13 7.42
N ASP A 46 -41.94 -12.18 7.98
CA ASP A 46 -41.49 -10.79 8.21
C ASP A 46 -40.19 -10.77 9.04
N LEU A 47 -40.13 -11.56 10.12
CA LEU A 47 -38.93 -11.68 10.94
C LEU A 47 -37.74 -12.24 10.14
N GLY A 48 -37.96 -13.30 9.34
CA GLY A 48 -36.92 -13.89 8.50
C GLY A 48 -36.39 -12.93 7.43
N LEU A 49 -37.30 -12.19 6.77
CA LEU A 49 -36.94 -11.17 5.78
C LEU A 49 -36.17 -10.01 6.43
N ALA A 50 -36.58 -9.56 7.62
CA ALA A 50 -35.86 -8.54 8.37
C ALA A 50 -34.46 -9.01 8.81
N ILE A 51 -34.33 -10.25 9.29
CA ILE A 51 -33.04 -10.87 9.62
C ILE A 51 -32.16 -10.96 8.38
N SER A 52 -32.70 -11.41 7.25
CA SER A 52 -31.98 -11.47 5.97
C SER A 52 -31.41 -10.12 5.57
N LEU A 53 -32.22 -9.06 5.64
CA LEU A 53 -31.79 -7.70 5.31
C LEU A 53 -30.73 -7.18 6.29
N ALA A 54 -30.95 -7.35 7.60
CA ALA A 54 -29.99 -6.93 8.63
C ALA A 54 -28.65 -7.67 8.48
N LEU A 55 -28.69 -8.98 8.20
CA LEU A 55 -27.50 -9.81 8.00
C LEU A 55 -26.75 -9.40 6.74
N SER A 56 -27.43 -9.14 5.63
CA SER A 56 -26.80 -8.61 4.42
C SER A 56 -26.08 -7.29 4.66
N VAL A 57 -26.72 -6.34 5.35
CA VAL A 57 -26.09 -5.05 5.68
C VAL A 57 -24.89 -5.26 6.62
N LEU A 58 -25.01 -6.11 7.63
CA LEU A 58 -23.90 -6.46 8.51
C LEU A 58 -22.71 -7.04 7.74
N ILE A 59 -22.96 -7.98 6.83
CA ILE A 59 -21.92 -8.58 5.98
C ILE A 59 -21.21 -7.51 5.15
N LEU A 60 -21.95 -6.58 4.55
CA LEU A 60 -21.38 -5.47 3.79
C LEU A 60 -20.53 -4.56 4.68
N MET A 61 -21.01 -4.20 5.87
CA MET A 61 -20.26 -3.36 6.80
C MET A 61 -18.96 -4.03 7.25
N VAL A 62 -19.00 -5.32 7.60
CA VAL A 62 -17.80 -6.08 7.94
C VAL A 62 -16.82 -6.10 6.76
N ALA A 63 -17.30 -6.41 5.55
CA ALA A 63 -16.45 -6.45 4.35
C ALA A 63 -15.79 -5.10 4.03
N LEU A 64 -16.44 -3.97 4.34
CA LEU A 64 -15.87 -2.64 4.14
C LEU A 64 -14.76 -2.29 5.15
N TRP A 65 -14.87 -2.78 6.39
CA TRP A 65 -13.99 -2.38 7.49
C TRP A 65 -12.81 -3.30 7.77
N ILE A 66 -12.88 -4.59 7.42
CA ILE A 66 -11.74 -5.51 7.59
C ILE A 66 -10.53 -5.03 6.79
N ALA A 67 -9.31 -5.24 7.25
CA ALA A 67 -8.11 -4.77 6.53
C ALA A 67 -7.67 -5.75 5.44
N THR A 68 -7.76 -7.05 5.71
CA THR A 68 -7.42 -8.13 4.77
C THR A 68 -8.61 -9.08 4.54
N PRO A 69 -8.72 -9.74 3.38
CA PRO A 69 -9.78 -10.72 3.14
C PRO A 69 -9.79 -11.89 4.14
N LEU A 70 -8.61 -12.29 4.62
CA LEU A 70 -8.44 -13.42 5.54
C LEU A 70 -9.01 -13.18 6.93
N GLU A 71 -9.11 -11.92 7.38
CA GLU A 71 -9.77 -11.59 8.65
C GLU A 71 -11.23 -12.05 8.68
N PHE A 72 -11.85 -12.23 7.50
CA PHE A 72 -13.18 -12.80 7.36
C PHE A 72 -13.17 -14.17 6.67
N ASN A 73 -12.28 -15.07 7.10
CA ASN A 73 -12.15 -16.43 6.55
C ASN A 73 -13.48 -17.23 6.53
N SER A 74 -14.39 -16.99 7.47
CA SER A 74 -15.71 -17.65 7.50
C SER A 74 -16.73 -17.11 6.47
N PHE A 75 -16.38 -16.11 5.67
CA PHE A 75 -17.30 -15.48 4.72
C PHE A 75 -17.91 -16.45 3.70
N PRO A 76 -17.17 -17.38 3.04
CA PRO A 76 -17.75 -18.27 2.03
C PRO A 76 -18.83 -19.18 2.62
N THR A 77 -18.58 -19.73 3.81
CA THR A 77 -19.54 -20.56 4.54
C THR A 77 -20.77 -19.75 4.96
N LEU A 78 -20.56 -18.54 5.46
CA LEU A 78 -21.64 -17.65 5.85
C LEU A 78 -22.51 -17.29 4.64
N LEU A 79 -21.91 -17.02 3.49
CA LEU A 79 -22.60 -16.74 2.24
C LEU A 79 -23.50 -17.90 1.81
N LEU A 80 -23.03 -19.16 1.93
CA LEU A 80 -23.89 -20.34 1.68
C LEU A 80 -25.11 -20.38 2.61
N VAL A 81 -24.93 -20.11 3.90
CA VAL A 81 -26.03 -20.09 4.88
C VAL A 81 -27.03 -18.98 4.57
N VAL A 82 -26.56 -17.77 4.27
CA VAL A 82 -27.42 -16.63 3.91
C VAL A 82 -28.18 -16.90 2.62
N THR A 83 -27.52 -17.50 1.62
CA THR A 83 -28.18 -17.87 0.37
C THR A 83 -29.25 -18.94 0.60
N MET A 84 -28.99 -19.96 1.43
CA MET A 84 -29.99 -20.95 1.79
C MET A 84 -31.17 -20.35 2.55
N LEU A 85 -30.91 -19.44 3.52
CA LEU A 85 -31.96 -18.70 4.22
C LEU A 85 -32.82 -17.91 3.22
N ARG A 86 -32.20 -17.19 2.28
CA ARG A 86 -32.92 -16.41 1.26
C ARG A 86 -33.77 -17.29 0.36
N LEU A 87 -33.23 -18.42 -0.11
CA LEU A 87 -33.99 -19.36 -0.93
C LEU A 87 -35.18 -19.96 -0.15
N ALA A 88 -34.98 -20.31 1.11
CA ALA A 88 -36.04 -20.80 1.98
C ALA A 88 -37.15 -19.75 2.16
N LEU A 89 -36.78 -18.50 2.46
CA LEU A 89 -37.73 -17.40 2.60
C LEU A 89 -38.48 -17.11 1.30
N ASN A 90 -37.82 -17.16 0.13
CA ASN A 90 -38.46 -17.01 -1.18
C ASN A 90 -39.53 -18.08 -1.43
N VAL A 91 -39.25 -19.33 -1.06
CA VAL A 91 -40.22 -20.43 -1.22
C VAL A 91 -41.37 -20.27 -0.23
N SER A 92 -41.09 -19.89 1.02
CA SER A 92 -42.12 -19.64 2.04
C SER A 92 -43.01 -18.44 1.68
N SER A 93 -42.43 -17.33 1.19
CA SER A 93 -43.18 -16.14 0.77
C SER A 93 -44.04 -16.45 -0.44
N THR A 94 -43.49 -17.15 -1.44
CA THR A 94 -44.23 -17.64 -2.62
C THR A 94 -45.47 -18.43 -2.21
N ARG A 95 -45.32 -19.40 -1.29
CA ARG A 95 -46.46 -20.18 -0.82
C ARG A 95 -47.53 -19.27 -0.21
N LEU A 96 -47.12 -18.34 0.66
CA LEU A 96 -48.04 -17.43 1.35
C LEU A 96 -48.73 -16.47 0.36
N ILE A 97 -48.01 -15.94 -0.62
CA ILE A 97 -48.57 -15.07 -1.68
C ILE A 97 -49.59 -15.85 -2.50
N LEU A 98 -49.28 -17.07 -2.92
CA LEU A 98 -50.18 -17.88 -3.75
C LEU A 98 -51.40 -18.39 -2.97
N SER A 99 -51.28 -18.64 -1.66
CA SER A 99 -52.41 -19.11 -0.84
C SER A 99 -53.30 -17.98 -0.33
N GLU A 100 -52.70 -16.89 0.15
CA GLU A 100 -53.41 -15.82 0.87
C GLU A 100 -53.50 -14.50 0.07
N GLY A 101 -52.82 -14.38 -1.08
CA GLY A 101 -52.74 -13.11 -1.83
C GLY A 101 -54.09 -12.54 -2.29
N HIS A 102 -55.14 -13.35 -2.35
CA HIS A 102 -56.51 -12.88 -2.63
C HIS A 102 -57.07 -11.96 -1.54
N ASN A 103 -56.59 -12.08 -0.30
CA ASN A 103 -57.01 -11.29 0.86
C ASN A 103 -56.50 -9.84 0.86
N GLY A 104 -55.62 -9.49 -0.08
CA GLY A 104 -55.13 -8.14 -0.31
C GLY A 104 -53.63 -7.95 -0.04
N PRO A 105 -53.12 -6.72 -0.12
CA PRO A 105 -51.68 -6.42 -0.06
C PRO A 105 -50.99 -6.79 1.26
N GLY A 106 -51.72 -6.83 2.39
CA GLY A 106 -51.16 -7.23 3.69
C GLY A 106 -51.16 -8.73 3.97
N ALA A 107 -51.66 -9.56 3.04
CA ALA A 107 -51.83 -10.99 3.26
C ALA A 107 -50.51 -11.77 3.31
N ALA A 108 -49.45 -11.23 2.70
CA ALA A 108 -48.13 -11.88 2.63
C ALA A 108 -47.13 -11.36 3.68
N GLY A 109 -47.55 -10.52 4.62
CA GLY A 109 -46.67 -9.91 5.62
C GLY A 109 -46.43 -8.41 5.38
N ASN A 110 -46.12 -7.70 6.46
CA ASN A 110 -46.00 -6.24 6.46
C ASN A 110 -44.73 -5.76 5.79
N VAL A 111 -43.66 -6.57 5.82
CA VAL A 111 -42.40 -6.20 5.17
C VAL A 111 -42.59 -6.19 3.66
N ILE A 112 -43.20 -7.25 3.10
CA ILE A 112 -43.50 -7.34 1.67
C ILE A 112 -44.43 -6.21 1.22
N GLU A 113 -45.49 -5.95 1.98
CA GLU A 113 -46.42 -4.86 1.70
C GLU A 113 -45.72 -3.49 1.70
N GLY A 114 -44.90 -3.22 2.72
CA GLY A 114 -44.18 -1.94 2.85
C GLY A 114 -43.24 -1.68 1.68
N PHE A 115 -42.48 -2.68 1.24
CA PHE A 115 -41.60 -2.56 0.08
C PHE A 115 -42.37 -2.43 -1.24
N ALA A 116 -43.50 -3.11 -1.38
CA ALA A 116 -44.37 -2.95 -2.53
C ALA A 116 -44.87 -1.50 -2.63
N GLN A 117 -45.48 -0.98 -1.56
CA GLN A 117 -46.05 0.36 -1.52
C GLN A 117 -44.99 1.44 -1.80
N PHE A 118 -43.78 1.28 -1.27
CA PHE A 118 -42.67 2.22 -1.47
C PHE A 118 -42.29 2.43 -2.94
N ILE A 119 -42.32 1.38 -3.76
CA ILE A 119 -41.91 1.45 -5.18
C ILE A 119 -43.09 1.67 -6.13
N LEU A 120 -44.27 1.14 -5.80
CA LEU A 120 -45.45 1.23 -6.66
C LEU A 120 -46.04 2.65 -6.69
N GLY A 121 -45.92 3.43 -5.60
CA GLY A 121 -46.43 4.81 -5.56
C GLY A 121 -47.93 4.96 -5.86
N GLY A 122 -48.69 3.85 -5.81
CA GLY A 122 -50.11 3.78 -6.15
C GLY A 122 -50.43 3.26 -7.57
N ASP A 123 -49.45 3.09 -8.46
CA ASP A 123 -49.66 2.60 -9.83
C ASP A 123 -48.88 1.29 -10.08
N PHE A 124 -49.63 0.21 -10.33
CA PHE A 124 -49.03 -1.11 -10.52
C PHE A 124 -48.23 -1.25 -11.83
N ILE A 125 -48.58 -0.49 -12.88
CA ILE A 125 -47.86 -0.51 -14.17
C ILE A 125 -46.49 0.12 -13.99
N ILE A 126 -46.43 1.27 -13.31
CA ILE A 126 -45.15 1.92 -12.98
C ILE A 126 -44.28 0.96 -12.16
N GLY A 127 -44.85 0.29 -11.17
CA GLY A 127 -44.12 -0.69 -10.38
C GLY A 127 -43.58 -1.86 -11.19
N ILE A 128 -44.34 -2.41 -12.15
CA ILE A 128 -43.84 -3.46 -13.05
C ILE A 128 -42.62 -2.99 -13.84
N ILE A 129 -42.67 -1.77 -14.39
CA ILE A 129 -41.55 -1.20 -15.17
C ILE A 129 -40.31 -1.02 -14.29
N VAL A 130 -40.47 -0.36 -13.13
CA VAL A 130 -39.36 -0.12 -12.19
C VAL A 130 -38.77 -1.43 -11.68
N PHE A 131 -39.63 -2.37 -11.30
CA PHE A 131 -39.22 -3.70 -10.83
C PHE A 131 -38.46 -4.46 -11.91
N THR A 132 -38.93 -4.46 -13.15
CA THR A 132 -38.25 -5.13 -14.28
C THR A 132 -36.85 -4.55 -14.49
N ILE A 133 -36.69 -3.22 -14.41
CA ILE A 133 -35.39 -2.55 -14.51
C ILE A 133 -34.47 -2.98 -13.35
N LEU A 134 -34.98 -2.99 -12.11
CA LEU A 134 -34.21 -3.38 -10.93
C LEU A 134 -33.73 -4.83 -11.00
N VAL A 135 -34.61 -5.75 -11.39
CA VAL A 135 -34.30 -7.16 -11.64
C VAL A 135 -33.21 -7.30 -12.69
N LEU A 136 -33.33 -6.56 -13.80
CA LEU A 136 -32.39 -6.62 -14.92
C LEU A 136 -31.00 -6.11 -14.50
N ILE A 137 -30.93 -4.98 -13.79
CA ILE A 137 -29.68 -4.44 -13.22
C ILE A 137 -29.08 -5.44 -12.23
N ASN A 138 -29.88 -5.96 -11.30
CA ASN A 138 -29.40 -6.90 -10.28
C ASN A 138 -28.82 -8.17 -10.90
N PHE A 139 -29.50 -8.76 -11.89
CA PHE A 139 -29.07 -10.02 -12.48
C PHE A 139 -27.97 -9.84 -13.53
N ILE A 140 -28.19 -8.98 -14.53
CA ILE A 140 -27.29 -8.84 -15.68
C ILE A 140 -26.01 -8.09 -15.31
N VAL A 141 -26.12 -7.03 -14.51
CA VAL A 141 -24.97 -6.16 -14.20
C VAL A 141 -24.30 -6.64 -12.92
N ILE A 142 -25.04 -6.74 -11.81
CA ILE A 142 -24.44 -6.92 -10.48
C ILE A 142 -24.06 -8.38 -10.25
N THR A 143 -25.01 -9.31 -10.32
CA THR A 143 -24.77 -10.73 -10.00
C THR A 143 -23.78 -11.34 -10.99
N LYS A 144 -24.02 -11.20 -12.30
CA LYS A 144 -23.10 -11.70 -13.33
C LYS A 144 -21.73 -10.99 -13.29
N GLY A 145 -21.72 -9.68 -13.06
CA GLY A 145 -20.47 -8.91 -12.95
C GLY A 145 -19.63 -9.34 -11.75
N SER A 146 -20.24 -9.38 -10.57
CA SER A 146 -19.58 -9.82 -9.33
C SER A 146 -19.10 -11.27 -9.41
N THR A 147 -19.92 -12.18 -9.96
CA THR A 147 -19.51 -13.59 -10.15
C THR A 147 -18.28 -13.68 -11.05
N ARG A 148 -18.26 -12.95 -12.18
CA ARG A 148 -17.10 -12.96 -13.09
C ARG A 148 -15.85 -12.38 -12.43
N ILE A 149 -16.00 -11.27 -11.70
CA ILE A 149 -14.89 -10.66 -10.96
C ILE A 149 -14.34 -11.64 -9.92
N ALA A 150 -15.24 -12.29 -9.17
CA ALA A 150 -14.86 -13.25 -8.15
C ALA A 150 -14.15 -14.48 -8.73
N GLU A 151 -14.68 -15.06 -9.82
CA GLU A 151 -14.09 -16.21 -10.52
C GLU A 151 -12.68 -15.89 -11.05
N VAL A 152 -12.53 -14.75 -11.73
CA VAL A 152 -11.26 -14.35 -12.34
C VAL A 152 -10.22 -14.02 -11.28
N ALA A 153 -10.60 -13.26 -10.25
CA ALA A 153 -9.69 -12.87 -9.17
C ALA A 153 -9.30 -14.08 -8.31
N ALA A 154 -10.23 -14.98 -7.97
CA ALA A 154 -9.91 -16.21 -7.26
C ALA A 154 -8.93 -17.07 -8.07
N ARG A 155 -9.16 -17.22 -9.37
CA ARG A 155 -8.26 -17.98 -10.24
C ARG A 155 -6.86 -17.39 -10.31
N PHE A 156 -6.74 -16.07 -10.53
CA PHE A 156 -5.42 -15.43 -10.56
C PHE A 156 -4.69 -15.49 -9.22
N SER A 157 -5.42 -15.32 -8.11
CA SER A 157 -4.86 -15.50 -6.77
C SER A 157 -4.37 -16.94 -6.54
N LEU A 158 -5.14 -17.94 -6.96
CA LEU A 158 -4.77 -19.36 -6.85
C LEU A 158 -3.58 -19.72 -7.75
N ASP A 159 -3.55 -19.22 -8.99
CA ASP A 159 -2.44 -19.44 -9.93
C ASP A 159 -1.13 -18.81 -9.41
N ALA A 160 -1.20 -17.78 -8.56
CA ALA A 160 -0.04 -17.15 -7.93
C ALA A 160 0.50 -17.90 -6.70
N MET A 161 -0.24 -18.89 -6.14
CA MET A 161 0.16 -19.58 -4.91
C MET A 161 1.48 -20.36 -5.02
N PRO A 162 1.76 -21.12 -6.10
CA PRO A 162 3.06 -21.77 -6.26
C PRO A 162 4.21 -20.77 -6.27
N GLY A 163 4.03 -19.61 -6.91
CA GLY A 163 5.03 -18.54 -6.92
C GLY A 163 5.29 -17.97 -5.51
N LYS A 164 4.25 -17.76 -4.71
CA LYS A 164 4.39 -17.35 -3.29
C LYS A 164 5.10 -18.42 -2.45
N GLN A 165 4.80 -19.70 -2.65
CA GLN A 165 5.47 -20.81 -1.95
C GLN A 165 6.95 -20.90 -2.32
N MET A 166 7.28 -20.83 -3.62
CA MET A 166 8.65 -20.81 -4.10
C MET A 166 9.44 -19.60 -3.58
N ALA A 167 8.80 -18.43 -3.45
CA ALA A 167 9.43 -17.25 -2.86
C ALA A 167 9.75 -17.46 -1.38
N ILE A 168 8.86 -18.10 -0.60
CA ILE A 168 9.13 -18.45 0.80
C ILE A 168 10.30 -19.44 0.90
N ASP A 169 10.34 -20.45 0.02
CA ASP A 169 11.42 -21.43 0.00
C ASP A 169 12.76 -20.82 -0.40
N ALA A 170 12.75 -19.87 -1.35
CA ALA A 170 13.92 -19.11 -1.75
C ALA A 170 14.42 -18.19 -0.61
N ASP A 171 13.52 -17.47 0.07
CA ASP A 171 13.86 -16.62 1.21
C ASP A 171 14.44 -17.43 2.38
N LEU A 172 13.87 -18.61 2.67
CA LEU A 172 14.37 -19.52 3.70
C LEU A 172 15.74 -20.10 3.30
N GLY A 173 15.90 -20.51 2.05
CA GLY A 173 17.16 -21.03 1.51
C GLY A 173 18.29 -19.98 1.48
N ALA A 174 17.94 -18.70 1.27
CA ALA A 174 18.86 -17.57 1.33
C ALA A 174 19.15 -17.08 2.76
N GLY A 175 18.48 -17.62 3.78
CA GLY A 175 18.62 -17.18 5.17
C GLY A 175 18.00 -15.81 5.48
N ALA A 176 17.11 -15.30 4.61
CA ALA A 176 16.42 -14.03 4.79
C ALA A 176 15.28 -14.10 5.81
N ILE A 177 14.73 -15.30 6.04
CA ILE A 177 13.69 -15.59 7.04
C ILE A 177 14.04 -16.83 7.87
N THR A 178 13.45 -16.93 9.06
CA THR A 178 13.57 -18.10 9.94
C THR A 178 12.59 -19.21 9.56
N GLU A 179 12.82 -20.43 10.09
CA GLU A 179 11.92 -21.57 9.85
C GLU A 179 10.52 -21.37 10.46
N GLU A 180 10.43 -20.65 11.58
CA GLU A 180 9.17 -20.29 12.22
C GLU A 180 8.38 -19.29 11.35
N GLU A 181 9.04 -18.25 10.85
CA GLU A 181 8.42 -17.29 9.91
C GLU A 181 8.01 -17.95 8.59
N ALA A 182 8.81 -18.87 8.06
CA ALA A 182 8.47 -19.62 6.86
C ALA A 182 7.21 -20.48 7.07
N LYS A 183 7.07 -21.11 8.25
CA LYS A 183 5.87 -21.88 8.62
C LYS A 183 4.63 -20.99 8.71
N ASP A 184 4.73 -19.83 9.34
CA ASP A 184 3.62 -18.88 9.44
C ASP A 184 3.21 -18.32 8.08
N ARG A 185 4.17 -17.94 7.23
CA ARG A 185 3.90 -17.50 5.86
C ARG A 185 3.25 -18.59 5.02
N ARG A 186 3.69 -19.85 5.12
CA ARG A 186 3.07 -20.99 4.44
C ARG A 186 1.63 -21.21 4.90
N LYS A 187 1.36 -21.08 6.20
CA LYS A 187 0.00 -21.17 6.76
C LYS A 187 -0.90 -20.08 6.19
N ILE A 188 -0.43 -18.84 6.09
CA ILE A 188 -1.18 -17.74 5.47
C ILE A 188 -1.49 -18.07 3.99
N VAL A 189 -0.51 -18.57 3.23
CA VAL A 189 -0.70 -18.97 1.83
C VAL A 189 -1.71 -20.11 1.70
N GLU A 190 -1.71 -21.07 2.61
CA GLU A 190 -2.71 -22.15 2.68
C GLU A 190 -4.12 -21.61 2.97
N GLU A 191 -4.24 -20.70 3.95
CA GLU A 191 -5.51 -20.03 4.28
C GLU A 191 -6.04 -19.19 3.10
N GLU A 192 -5.18 -18.47 2.38
CA GLU A 192 -5.57 -17.76 1.15
C GLU A 192 -6.06 -18.72 0.07
N SER A 193 -5.35 -19.83 -0.14
CA SER A 193 -5.73 -20.84 -1.14
C SER A 193 -7.10 -21.44 -0.81
N SER A 194 -7.32 -21.84 0.43
CA SER A 194 -8.60 -22.35 0.92
C SER A 194 -9.72 -21.32 0.77
N PHE A 195 -9.45 -20.06 1.15
CA PHE A 195 -10.43 -18.97 1.07
C PHE A 195 -10.87 -18.68 -0.38
N PHE A 196 -9.92 -18.46 -1.29
CA PHE A 196 -10.23 -18.17 -2.70
C PHE A 196 -10.85 -19.39 -3.42
N GLY A 197 -10.44 -20.61 -3.07
CA GLY A 197 -11.07 -21.84 -3.56
C GLY A 197 -12.54 -21.97 -3.11
N ALA A 198 -12.82 -21.74 -1.83
CA ALA A 198 -14.18 -21.76 -1.30
C ALA A 198 -15.05 -20.62 -1.87
N MET A 199 -14.46 -19.45 -2.12
CA MET A 199 -15.13 -18.29 -2.72
C MET A 199 -15.59 -18.52 -4.15
N ASP A 200 -14.78 -19.18 -4.99
CA ASP A 200 -15.20 -19.53 -6.36
C ASP A 200 -16.43 -20.45 -6.34
N GLY A 201 -16.44 -21.42 -5.42
CA GLY A 201 -17.60 -22.29 -5.17
C GLY A 201 -18.82 -21.51 -4.69
N ALA A 202 -18.69 -20.73 -3.62
CA ALA A 202 -19.77 -19.95 -3.02
C ALA A 202 -20.38 -18.93 -4.01
N SER A 203 -19.57 -18.30 -4.86
CA SER A 203 -20.05 -17.34 -5.86
C SER A 203 -20.98 -17.98 -6.90
N LYS A 204 -20.76 -19.26 -7.25
CA LYS A 204 -21.66 -20.02 -8.14
C LYS A 204 -23.03 -20.27 -7.50
N PHE A 205 -23.08 -20.46 -6.17
CA PHE A 205 -24.36 -20.56 -5.44
C PHE A 205 -25.14 -19.25 -5.45
N VAL A 206 -24.48 -18.09 -5.29
CA VAL A 206 -25.15 -16.77 -5.40
C VAL A 206 -25.78 -16.58 -6.77
N ARG A 207 -25.06 -16.96 -7.84
CA ARG A 207 -25.61 -16.92 -9.20
C ARG A 207 -26.83 -17.84 -9.34
N GLY A 208 -26.76 -19.05 -8.79
CA GLY A 208 -27.88 -19.99 -8.79
C GLY A 208 -29.12 -19.44 -8.08
N ASP A 209 -28.93 -18.80 -6.93
CA ASP A 209 -29.99 -18.13 -6.17
C ASP A 209 -30.63 -16.98 -6.95
N ALA A 210 -29.84 -16.13 -7.61
CA ALA A 210 -30.40 -15.05 -8.42
C ALA A 210 -31.25 -15.56 -9.60
N VAL A 211 -30.84 -16.66 -10.24
CA VAL A 211 -31.64 -17.33 -11.28
C VAL A 211 -32.93 -17.90 -10.68
N ALA A 212 -32.84 -18.58 -9.53
CA ALA A 212 -34.00 -19.13 -8.85
C ALA A 212 -35.00 -18.04 -8.45
N GLY A 213 -34.53 -16.91 -7.89
CA GLY A 213 -35.37 -15.77 -7.51
C GLY A 213 -36.13 -15.16 -8.71
N LEU A 214 -35.48 -15.07 -9.88
CA LEU A 214 -36.15 -14.64 -11.11
C LEU A 214 -37.26 -15.60 -11.54
N ILE A 215 -36.98 -16.91 -11.52
CA ILE A 215 -37.96 -17.95 -11.86
C ILE A 215 -39.14 -17.91 -10.88
N ILE A 216 -38.85 -17.81 -9.58
CA ILE A 216 -39.87 -17.72 -8.52
C ILE A 216 -40.75 -16.49 -8.73
N THR A 217 -40.16 -15.34 -9.03
CA THR A 217 -40.90 -14.11 -9.35
C THR A 217 -41.86 -14.33 -10.52
N LEU A 218 -41.41 -14.95 -11.61
CA LEU A 218 -42.27 -15.25 -12.75
C LEU A 218 -43.41 -16.21 -12.36
N VAL A 219 -43.10 -17.26 -11.59
CA VAL A 219 -44.10 -18.20 -11.08
C VAL A 219 -45.13 -17.49 -10.20
N ASN A 220 -44.71 -16.54 -9.37
CA ASN A 220 -45.60 -15.78 -8.49
C ASN A 220 -46.54 -14.86 -9.27
N VAL A 221 -46.04 -14.14 -10.29
CA VAL A 221 -46.87 -13.29 -11.14
C VAL A 221 -47.88 -14.16 -11.91
N PHE A 222 -47.42 -15.13 -12.70
CA PHE A 222 -48.32 -15.91 -13.56
C PHE A 222 -49.21 -16.87 -12.77
N GLY A 223 -48.64 -17.57 -11.79
CA GLY A 223 -49.36 -18.49 -10.92
C GLY A 223 -50.38 -17.77 -10.04
N GLY A 224 -50.02 -16.62 -9.48
CA GLY A 224 -50.92 -15.80 -8.67
C GLY A 224 -52.11 -15.28 -9.46
N ILE A 225 -51.88 -14.77 -10.67
CA ILE A 225 -52.97 -14.33 -11.57
C ILE A 225 -53.89 -15.51 -11.92
N LEU A 226 -53.33 -16.68 -12.23
CA LEU A 226 -54.09 -17.87 -12.60
C LEU A 226 -54.92 -18.40 -11.41
N ILE A 227 -54.34 -18.48 -10.21
CA ILE A 227 -55.04 -18.89 -8.98
C ILE A 227 -56.13 -17.87 -8.63
N GLY A 228 -55.82 -16.57 -8.72
CA GLY A 228 -56.77 -15.50 -8.47
C GLY A 228 -58.00 -15.57 -9.37
N MET A 229 -57.81 -15.83 -10.66
CA MET A 229 -58.92 -15.96 -11.62
C MET A 229 -59.70 -17.27 -11.46
N ILE A 230 -58.99 -18.41 -11.43
CA ILE A 230 -59.62 -19.75 -11.49
C ILE A 230 -60.17 -20.17 -10.12
N SER A 231 -59.41 -19.97 -9.05
CA SER A 231 -59.76 -20.48 -7.72
C SER A 231 -60.57 -19.48 -6.90
N HIS A 232 -60.35 -18.18 -7.11
CA HIS A 232 -60.98 -17.11 -6.30
C HIS A 232 -61.91 -16.19 -7.09
N GLY A 233 -62.11 -16.43 -8.39
CA GLY A 233 -63.08 -15.69 -9.22
C GLY A 233 -62.78 -14.20 -9.40
N LEU A 234 -61.53 -13.78 -9.20
CA LEU A 234 -61.12 -12.38 -9.38
C LEU A 234 -61.10 -11.99 -10.86
N SER A 235 -61.39 -10.72 -11.16
CA SER A 235 -61.15 -10.17 -12.49
C SER A 235 -59.65 -10.15 -12.80
N ILE A 236 -59.27 -10.16 -14.09
CA ILE A 236 -57.85 -10.12 -14.48
C ILE A 236 -57.15 -8.87 -13.93
N GLY A 237 -57.84 -7.74 -13.87
CA GLY A 237 -57.32 -6.49 -13.32
C GLY A 237 -57.09 -6.58 -11.81
N ASP A 238 -58.04 -7.15 -11.06
CA ASP A 238 -57.93 -7.32 -9.61
C ASP A 238 -56.90 -8.39 -9.22
N ALA A 239 -56.81 -9.46 -9.99
CA ALA A 239 -55.79 -10.49 -9.81
C ALA A 239 -54.39 -9.91 -10.08
N MET A 240 -54.23 -9.13 -11.15
CA MET A 240 -52.97 -8.43 -11.42
C MET A 240 -52.64 -7.43 -10.31
N SER A 241 -53.59 -6.60 -9.87
CA SER A 241 -53.31 -5.58 -8.85
C SER A 241 -52.98 -6.17 -7.48
N LYS A 242 -53.55 -7.32 -7.09
CA LYS A 242 -53.22 -7.97 -5.81
C LYS A 242 -51.94 -8.79 -5.89
N TYR A 243 -51.87 -9.75 -6.81
CA TYR A 243 -50.75 -10.70 -6.87
C TYR A 243 -49.48 -10.08 -7.45
N THR A 244 -49.59 -9.18 -8.43
CA THR A 244 -48.39 -8.54 -9.01
C THR A 244 -47.75 -7.57 -8.01
N VAL A 245 -48.56 -6.84 -7.22
CA VAL A 245 -48.08 -5.95 -6.17
C VAL A 245 -47.32 -6.72 -5.09
N LEU A 246 -47.91 -7.81 -4.59
CA LEU A 246 -47.27 -8.70 -3.63
C LEU A 246 -45.98 -9.33 -4.19
N THR A 247 -46.00 -9.76 -5.44
CA THR A 247 -44.85 -10.38 -6.10
C THR A 247 -43.71 -9.38 -6.32
N ILE A 248 -44.03 -8.14 -6.69
CA ILE A 248 -43.04 -7.06 -6.81
C ILE A 248 -42.45 -6.78 -5.43
N GLY A 249 -43.28 -6.63 -4.40
CA GLY A 249 -42.81 -6.45 -3.02
C GLY A 249 -41.86 -7.55 -2.58
N ASP A 250 -42.25 -8.81 -2.75
CA ASP A 250 -41.43 -9.98 -2.43
C ASP A 250 -40.11 -9.99 -3.20
N GLY A 251 -40.17 -9.75 -4.51
CA GLY A 251 -38.99 -9.64 -5.35
C GLY A 251 -38.03 -8.53 -4.89
N LEU A 252 -38.55 -7.39 -4.42
CA LEU A 252 -37.73 -6.27 -3.95
C LEU A 252 -37.07 -6.57 -2.60
N VAL A 253 -37.85 -7.08 -1.64
CA VAL A 253 -37.35 -7.47 -0.31
C VAL A 253 -36.24 -8.50 -0.42
N THR A 254 -36.31 -9.37 -1.43
CA THR A 254 -35.38 -10.49 -1.59
C THR A 254 -34.17 -10.13 -2.46
N GLN A 255 -34.31 -9.15 -3.37
CA GLN A 255 -33.23 -8.64 -4.23
C GLN A 255 -32.29 -7.65 -3.53
N ILE A 256 -32.80 -6.79 -2.65
CA ILE A 256 -31.94 -5.81 -1.94
C ILE A 256 -30.87 -6.53 -1.11
N PRO A 257 -31.19 -7.51 -0.25
CA PRO A 257 -30.21 -8.31 0.48
C PRO A 257 -29.24 -9.05 -0.46
N ALA A 258 -29.72 -9.53 -1.62
CA ALA A 258 -28.91 -10.19 -2.64
C ALA A 258 -27.84 -9.26 -3.22
N LEU A 259 -28.26 -8.05 -3.58
CA LEU A 259 -27.40 -7.01 -4.14
C LEU A 259 -26.29 -6.65 -3.14
N VAL A 260 -26.68 -6.44 -1.88
CA VAL A 260 -25.77 -6.08 -0.79
C VAL A 260 -24.73 -7.18 -0.56
N VAL A 261 -25.14 -8.45 -0.50
CA VAL A 261 -24.20 -9.59 -0.34
C VAL A 261 -23.32 -9.78 -1.57
N SER A 262 -23.88 -9.64 -2.78
CA SER A 262 -23.11 -9.73 -4.03
C SER A 262 -22.07 -8.61 -4.15
N LEU A 263 -22.38 -7.41 -3.64
CA LEU A 263 -21.43 -6.31 -3.56
C LEU A 263 -20.34 -6.59 -2.53
N ALA A 264 -20.71 -7.08 -1.34
CA ALA A 264 -19.77 -7.44 -0.29
C ALA A 264 -18.79 -8.53 -0.75
N ALA A 265 -19.28 -9.57 -1.43
CA ALA A 265 -18.46 -10.63 -2.00
C ALA A 265 -17.51 -10.09 -3.08
N GLY A 266 -18.01 -9.24 -3.98
CA GLY A 266 -17.19 -8.58 -5.00
C GLY A 266 -16.08 -7.73 -4.38
N LEU A 267 -16.42 -6.89 -3.40
CA LEU A 267 -15.46 -6.06 -2.67
C LEU A 267 -14.38 -6.90 -2.00
N LEU A 268 -14.78 -7.95 -1.27
CA LEU A 268 -13.89 -8.81 -0.52
C LEU A 268 -12.87 -9.53 -1.43
N VAL A 269 -13.32 -9.99 -2.60
CA VAL A 269 -12.43 -10.66 -3.57
C VAL A 269 -11.52 -9.66 -4.29
N THR A 270 -12.00 -8.46 -4.64
CA THR A 270 -11.16 -7.41 -5.26
C THR A 270 -10.10 -6.83 -4.33
N LYS A 271 -10.24 -7.05 -3.01
CA LYS A 271 -9.33 -6.56 -1.99
C LYS A 271 -8.04 -7.40 -1.85
N GLY A 272 -7.94 -8.55 -2.52
CA GLY A 272 -6.77 -9.44 -2.44
C GLY A 272 -5.42 -8.82 -2.84
N GLY A 273 -5.40 -7.61 -3.42
CA GLY A 273 -4.19 -6.88 -3.76
C GLY A 273 -3.92 -5.59 -2.97
N THR A 274 -4.80 -5.19 -2.05
CA THR A 274 -4.68 -3.91 -1.31
C THR A 274 -4.88 -4.10 0.20
N MET A 275 -3.92 -3.62 1.00
CA MET A 275 -4.06 -3.57 2.46
C MET A 275 -4.83 -2.32 2.89
N GLY A 276 -5.65 -2.45 3.94
CA GLY A 276 -6.36 -1.35 4.61
C GLY A 276 -7.87 -1.36 4.36
N ALA A 277 -8.63 -0.65 5.18
CA ALA A 277 -10.09 -0.58 5.04
C ALA A 277 -10.48 0.05 3.68
N ALA A 278 -11.66 -0.30 3.13
CA ALA A 278 -12.02 0.11 1.77
C ALA A 278 -12.09 1.64 1.61
N ASN A 279 -12.53 2.34 2.66
CA ASN A 279 -12.50 3.78 2.76
C ASN A 279 -11.07 4.33 2.73
N GLU A 280 -10.15 3.75 3.50
CA GLU A 280 -8.74 4.18 3.56
C GLU A 280 -8.03 3.97 2.23
N ALA A 281 -8.27 2.83 1.57
CA ALA A 281 -7.70 2.54 0.26
C ALA A 281 -8.18 3.53 -0.81
N VAL A 282 -9.49 3.78 -0.89
CA VAL A 282 -10.06 4.69 -1.90
C VAL A 282 -9.71 6.15 -1.60
N LEU A 283 -9.88 6.61 -0.35
CA LEU A 283 -9.53 7.98 0.00
C LEU A 283 -8.03 8.20 -0.08
N GLY A 284 -7.21 7.25 0.37
CA GLY A 284 -5.75 7.32 0.30
C GLY A 284 -5.27 7.40 -1.15
N GLN A 285 -5.78 6.55 -2.04
CA GLN A 285 -5.45 6.60 -3.47
C GLN A 285 -5.91 7.91 -4.12
N LEU A 286 -7.14 8.36 -3.86
CA LEU A 286 -7.64 9.62 -4.42
C LEU A 286 -6.87 10.83 -3.88
N SER A 287 -6.43 10.76 -2.61
CA SER A 287 -5.63 11.82 -1.95
C SER A 287 -4.29 12.08 -2.60
N ASN A 288 -3.70 11.06 -3.22
CA ASN A 288 -2.40 11.17 -3.88
C ASN A 288 -2.47 11.92 -5.21
N PHE A 289 -3.66 12.22 -5.73
CA PHE A 289 -3.85 12.88 -7.03
C PHE A 289 -4.73 14.15 -6.94
N PRO A 290 -4.34 15.19 -6.17
CA PRO A 290 -5.13 16.42 -6.04
C PRO A 290 -5.33 17.15 -7.37
N LYS A 291 -4.39 17.02 -8.32
CA LYS A 291 -4.52 17.57 -9.69
C LYS A 291 -5.71 16.99 -10.45
N ALA A 292 -5.97 15.68 -10.32
CA ALA A 292 -7.10 15.03 -10.97
C ALA A 292 -8.43 15.58 -10.44
N LEU A 293 -8.49 15.88 -9.13
CA LEU A 293 -9.67 16.41 -8.50
C LEU A 293 -9.97 17.86 -8.91
N TYR A 294 -8.94 18.70 -9.08
CA TYR A 294 -9.11 20.04 -9.65
C TYR A 294 -9.56 20.00 -11.11
N MET A 295 -9.02 19.08 -11.92
CA MET A 295 -9.48 18.91 -13.30
C MET A 295 -10.95 18.46 -13.36
N ALA A 296 -11.34 17.53 -12.49
CA ALA A 296 -12.72 17.08 -12.39
C ALA A 296 -13.66 18.19 -11.90
N ALA A 297 -13.23 19.03 -10.95
CA ALA A 297 -13.96 20.22 -10.53
C ALA A 297 -14.16 21.20 -11.69
N GLY A 298 -13.09 21.54 -12.42
CA GLY A 298 -13.17 22.41 -13.59
C GLY A 298 -14.11 21.88 -14.68
N LEU A 299 -14.03 20.59 -14.99
CA LEU A 299 -14.92 19.95 -15.95
C LEU A 299 -16.39 19.99 -15.48
N THR A 300 -16.63 19.70 -14.20
CA THR A 300 -17.98 19.73 -13.59
C THR A 300 -18.59 21.14 -13.64
N PHE A 301 -17.77 22.17 -13.41
CA PHE A 301 -18.17 23.56 -13.58
C PHE A 301 -18.51 23.89 -15.04
N CYS A 302 -17.66 23.50 -16.00
CA CYS A 302 -17.91 23.71 -17.43
C CYS A 302 -19.21 23.03 -17.89
N ILE A 303 -19.48 21.82 -17.42
CA ILE A 303 -20.73 21.10 -17.70
C ILE A 303 -21.92 21.85 -17.09
N GLY A 304 -21.81 22.29 -15.83
CA GLY A 304 -22.85 23.08 -15.17
C GLY A 304 -23.15 24.42 -15.85
N TRP A 305 -22.17 24.99 -16.56
CA TRP A 305 -22.30 26.23 -17.31
C TRP A 305 -23.01 26.06 -18.67
N LEU A 306 -23.15 24.82 -19.16
CA LEU A 306 -23.87 24.57 -20.41
C LEU A 306 -25.38 24.85 -20.25
N PRO A 307 -26.02 25.46 -21.25
CA PRO A 307 -27.46 25.73 -21.21
C PRO A 307 -28.25 24.42 -21.13
N GLY A 308 -29.18 24.33 -20.17
CA GLY A 308 -29.98 23.13 -19.91
C GLY A 308 -29.54 22.31 -18.69
N PHE A 309 -28.35 22.58 -18.11
CA PHE A 309 -27.90 21.93 -16.88
C PHE A 309 -28.23 22.77 -15.64
N PRO A 310 -28.60 22.14 -14.51
CA PRO A 310 -28.94 22.86 -13.28
C PRO A 310 -27.67 23.38 -12.58
N LEU A 311 -27.19 24.58 -12.97
CA LEU A 311 -25.99 25.23 -12.42
C LEU A 311 -25.97 25.22 -10.87
N ALA A 312 -27.14 25.38 -10.23
CA ALA A 312 -27.29 25.36 -8.78
C ALA A 312 -26.83 24.04 -8.12
N ILE A 313 -26.84 22.91 -8.83
CA ILE A 313 -26.36 21.60 -8.33
C ILE A 313 -24.87 21.42 -8.64
N PHE A 314 -24.44 21.81 -9.84
CA PHE A 314 -23.06 21.60 -10.31
C PHE A 314 -22.05 22.55 -9.65
N LEU A 315 -22.47 23.78 -9.33
CA LEU A 315 -21.61 24.78 -8.69
C LEU A 315 -21.12 24.35 -7.28
N PRO A 316 -22.00 23.94 -6.33
CA PRO A 316 -21.54 23.45 -5.03
C PRO A 316 -20.75 22.14 -5.15
N LEU A 317 -21.08 21.27 -6.12
CA LEU A 317 -20.33 20.03 -6.36
C LEU A 317 -18.89 20.32 -6.84
N SER A 318 -18.73 21.22 -7.81
CA SER A 318 -17.42 21.68 -8.27
C SER A 318 -16.63 22.33 -7.14
N ALA A 319 -17.28 23.19 -6.34
CA ALA A 319 -16.64 23.83 -5.20
C ALA A 319 -16.20 22.81 -4.14
N ALA A 320 -17.02 21.80 -3.86
CA ALA A 320 -16.69 20.71 -2.93
C ALA A 320 -15.50 19.88 -3.43
N MET A 321 -15.45 19.56 -4.73
CA MET A 321 -14.32 18.84 -5.32
C MET A 321 -13.02 19.66 -5.27
N ALA A 322 -13.08 20.96 -5.62
CA ALA A 322 -11.92 21.84 -5.50
C ALA A 322 -11.47 22.03 -4.04
N GLY A 323 -12.42 22.17 -3.11
CA GLY A 323 -12.15 22.30 -1.67
C GLY A 323 -11.54 21.03 -1.07
N PHE A 324 -12.04 19.85 -1.45
CA PHE A 324 -11.46 18.57 -1.05
C PHE A 324 -10.05 18.40 -1.61
N GLY A 325 -9.81 18.84 -2.85
CA GLY A 325 -8.49 18.80 -3.49
C GLY A 325 -7.48 19.68 -2.78
N TYR A 326 -7.92 20.87 -2.36
CA TYR A 326 -7.12 21.79 -1.57
C TYR A 326 -6.78 21.23 -0.18
N PHE A 327 -7.77 20.66 0.51
CA PHE A 327 -7.54 20.02 1.81
C PHE A 327 -6.52 18.88 1.71
N MET A 328 -6.67 18.00 0.71
CA MET A 328 -5.75 16.88 0.48
C MET A 328 -4.34 17.32 0.07
N GLN A 329 -4.23 18.36 -0.76
CA GLN A 329 -2.94 18.94 -1.13
C GLN A 329 -2.22 19.50 0.09
N LYS A 330 -2.94 20.18 0.98
CA LYS A 330 -2.40 20.71 2.23
C LYS A 330 -1.92 19.59 3.16
N THR A 331 -2.73 18.55 3.38
CA THR A 331 -2.33 17.40 4.22
C THR A 331 -1.11 16.66 3.66
N ASN A 332 -1.03 16.48 2.34
CA ASN A 332 0.14 15.85 1.72
C ASN A 332 1.39 16.72 1.77
N PHE A 333 1.25 18.05 1.64
CA PHE A 333 2.35 18.98 1.80
C PHE A 333 2.85 19.01 3.25
N ASP A 334 1.94 19.07 4.23
CA ASP A 334 2.27 19.05 5.65
C ASP A 334 2.93 17.72 6.06
N ARG A 335 2.46 16.59 5.53
CA ARG A 335 3.09 15.27 5.75
C ARG A 335 4.49 15.21 5.16
N LYS A 336 4.69 15.65 3.92
CA LYS A 336 6.02 15.70 3.29
C LYS A 336 6.97 16.64 4.03
N ALA A 337 6.51 17.81 4.47
CA ALA A 337 7.31 18.72 5.27
C ALA A 337 7.65 18.15 6.66
N LEU A 338 6.77 17.33 7.24
CA LEU A 338 7.04 16.62 8.49
C LEU A 338 8.04 15.48 8.30
N GLU A 339 7.92 14.73 7.19
CA GLU A 339 8.85 13.66 6.79
C GLU A 339 10.24 14.22 6.45
N GLU A 340 10.32 15.34 5.74
CA GLU A 340 11.58 16.06 5.47
C GLU A 340 12.20 16.58 6.77
N ARG A 341 11.41 17.16 7.69
CA ARG A 341 11.89 17.57 9.01
C ARG A 341 12.28 16.39 9.91
N ALA A 342 11.66 15.23 9.74
CA ALA A 342 12.02 14.01 10.46
C ALA A 342 13.29 13.38 9.88
N ALA A 343 13.47 13.42 8.56
CA ALA A 343 14.70 13.03 7.88
C ALA A 343 15.87 13.96 8.26
N ASP A 344 15.64 15.28 8.33
CA ASP A 344 16.62 16.25 8.81
C ASP A 344 16.96 16.06 10.30
N LYS A 345 16.00 15.61 11.12
CA LYS A 345 16.25 15.26 12.53
C LYS A 345 16.91 13.90 12.71
N ALA A 346 16.67 12.94 11.81
CA ALA A 346 17.36 11.65 11.77
C ALA A 346 18.77 11.76 11.16
N ALA A 347 19.05 12.84 10.42
CA ALA A 347 20.38 13.23 9.97
C ALA A 347 21.23 13.91 11.06
N ILE A 348 20.67 14.12 12.26
CA ILE A 348 21.45 14.38 13.47
C ILE A 348 21.68 13.01 14.12
N PRO A 349 22.90 12.45 14.12
CA PRO A 349 23.15 11.18 14.76
C PRO A 349 22.81 11.31 16.25
N VAL A 350 21.84 10.55 16.72
CA VAL A 350 21.71 10.25 18.15
C VAL A 350 22.83 9.26 18.45
N GLU A 351 23.97 9.77 18.91
CA GLU A 351 25.06 8.94 19.41
C GLU A 351 24.54 8.09 20.58
N SER A 352 24.27 6.82 20.31
CA SER A 352 24.24 5.78 21.33
C SER A 352 25.67 5.36 21.66
N ALA A 353 25.92 5.04 22.93
CA ALA A 353 27.23 4.63 23.44
C ALA A 353 27.80 3.36 22.76
N GLU A 354 26.96 2.57 22.08
CA GLU A 354 27.39 1.41 21.29
C GLU A 354 28.00 1.81 19.93
N THR A 355 27.54 2.90 19.32
CA THR A 355 28.09 3.42 18.06
C THR A 355 29.47 4.03 18.26
N GLN A 356 29.74 4.64 19.43
CA GLN A 356 31.05 5.21 19.76
C GLN A 356 32.16 4.15 19.84
N LEU A 357 31.84 2.93 20.30
CA LEU A 357 32.82 1.83 20.33
C LEU A 357 33.08 1.26 18.93
N ALA A 358 32.04 1.14 18.10
CA ALA A 358 32.17 0.68 16.72
C ALA A 358 32.95 1.68 15.85
N ASP A 359 32.74 2.98 16.03
CA ASP A 359 33.44 4.02 15.26
C ASP A 359 34.90 4.21 15.72
N MET A 360 35.24 3.87 16.98
CA MET A 360 36.62 3.77 17.46
C MET A 360 37.39 2.58 16.86
N LEU A 361 36.69 1.51 16.44
CA LEU A 361 37.29 0.30 15.87
C LEU A 361 37.42 0.36 14.34
N ARG A 362 36.80 1.34 13.67
CA ARG A 362 36.91 1.51 12.22
C ARG A 362 38.16 2.28 11.87
N VAL A 363 39.08 1.60 11.18
CA VAL A 363 40.19 2.25 10.49
C VAL A 363 39.64 2.97 9.27
N ASP A 364 39.94 4.27 9.13
CA ASP A 364 39.58 5.01 7.92
C ASP A 364 40.50 4.61 6.77
N ASP A 365 39.94 4.28 5.61
CA ASP A 365 40.71 3.86 4.43
C ASP A 365 41.64 4.97 3.91
N VAL A 366 41.13 6.22 3.88
CA VAL A 366 41.90 7.42 3.52
C VAL A 366 41.55 8.54 4.50
N ARG A 367 42.56 9.11 5.16
CA ARG A 367 42.42 10.22 6.11
C ARG A 367 43.38 11.35 5.78
N LEU A 368 42.88 12.58 5.83
CA LEU A 368 43.66 13.80 5.74
C LEU A 368 43.60 14.52 7.10
N ASP A 369 44.72 14.50 7.82
CA ASP A 369 44.87 15.17 9.11
C ASP A 369 45.49 16.56 8.92
N LEU A 370 44.86 17.58 9.51
CA LEU A 370 45.24 18.97 9.37
C LEU A 370 45.74 19.56 10.69
N GLY A 371 46.88 20.25 10.66
CA GLY A 371 47.37 21.05 11.77
C GLY A 371 46.46 22.25 12.07
N SER A 372 46.61 22.83 13.26
CA SER A 372 45.70 23.85 13.80
C SER A 372 45.57 25.11 12.93
N ALA A 373 46.58 25.51 12.16
CA ALA A 373 46.50 26.68 11.28
C ALA A 373 45.76 26.38 9.95
N LEU A 374 45.58 25.11 9.58
CA LEU A 374 44.92 24.69 8.35
C LEU A 374 43.41 24.43 8.55
N VAL A 375 42.94 24.35 9.80
CA VAL A 375 41.52 24.14 10.15
C VAL A 375 40.56 25.16 9.49
N PRO A 376 40.91 26.45 9.29
CA PRO A 376 40.07 27.39 8.56
C PRO A 376 39.77 26.96 7.10
N MET A 377 40.63 26.15 6.49
CA MET A 377 40.46 25.64 5.11
C MET A 377 39.34 24.61 5.00
N ILE A 378 38.80 24.12 6.12
CA ILE A 378 37.65 23.19 6.18
C ILE A 378 36.42 23.79 6.86
N THR A 379 36.60 24.72 7.81
CA THR A 379 35.52 25.26 8.65
C THR A 379 34.95 26.57 8.15
N SER A 380 35.69 27.32 7.31
CA SER A 380 35.20 28.58 6.77
C SER A 380 34.03 28.38 5.81
N VAL A 381 33.10 29.35 5.76
CA VAL A 381 31.91 29.29 4.90
C VAL A 381 32.27 29.14 3.40
N ASN A 382 33.45 29.61 3.01
CA ASN A 382 33.98 29.55 1.65
C ASN A 382 35.14 28.54 1.50
N ALA A 383 35.27 27.57 2.41
CA ALA A 383 36.30 26.54 2.37
C ALA A 383 36.27 25.74 1.05
N ALA A 384 37.31 25.86 0.23
CA ALA A 384 37.39 25.16 -1.05
C ALA A 384 37.88 23.71 -0.91
N LEU A 385 38.65 23.39 0.14
CA LEU A 385 39.31 22.09 0.29
C LEU A 385 38.34 20.90 0.32
N PRO A 386 37.22 20.90 1.11
CA PRO A 386 36.28 19.78 1.10
C PRO A 386 35.65 19.54 -0.27
N GLY A 387 35.38 20.61 -1.03
CA GLY A 387 34.83 20.53 -2.38
C GLY A 387 35.85 19.97 -3.39
N LYS A 388 37.13 20.38 -3.29
CA LYS A 388 38.22 19.85 -4.11
C LYS A 388 38.47 18.36 -3.82
N VAL A 389 38.54 17.98 -2.55
CA VAL A 389 38.69 16.56 -2.13
C VAL A 389 37.51 15.72 -2.60
N LYS A 390 36.26 16.22 -2.49
CA LYS A 390 35.08 15.52 -3.01
C LYS A 390 35.15 15.28 -4.51
N SER A 391 35.72 16.22 -5.27
CA SER A 391 35.86 16.12 -6.72
C SER A 391 36.87 15.05 -7.15
N LEU A 392 37.81 14.68 -6.28
CA LEU A 392 38.75 13.58 -6.56
C LEU A 392 38.03 12.26 -6.82
N ARG A 393 36.94 11.97 -6.12
CA ARG A 393 36.19 10.74 -6.33
C ARG A 393 35.70 10.61 -7.78
N SER A 394 35.17 11.69 -8.36
CA SER A 394 34.76 11.71 -9.77
C SER A 394 35.96 11.58 -10.73
N LEU A 395 37.09 12.20 -10.40
CA LEU A 395 38.33 12.09 -11.18
C LEU A 395 38.81 10.63 -11.23
N PHE A 396 38.88 9.94 -10.09
CA PHE A 396 39.34 8.55 -10.03
C PHE A 396 38.40 7.57 -10.75
N ILE A 397 37.09 7.81 -10.68
CA ILE A 397 36.11 7.00 -11.41
C ILE A 397 36.29 7.19 -12.93
N ASN A 398 36.43 8.43 -13.40
CA ASN A 398 36.49 8.72 -14.84
C ASN A 398 37.83 8.31 -15.47
N ASP A 399 38.94 8.56 -14.78
CA ASP A 399 40.28 8.38 -15.35
C ASP A 399 40.84 6.98 -15.11
N PHE A 400 40.48 6.34 -13.99
CA PHE A 400 41.03 5.06 -13.56
C PHE A 400 39.98 3.94 -13.43
N GLY A 401 38.67 4.25 -13.52
CA GLY A 401 37.62 3.27 -13.24
C GLY A 401 37.59 2.81 -11.79
N PHE A 402 38.19 3.60 -10.88
CA PHE A 402 38.37 3.25 -9.47
C PHE A 402 37.41 4.05 -8.58
N VAL A 403 36.66 3.36 -7.72
CA VAL A 403 35.81 4.03 -6.72
C VAL A 403 36.65 4.38 -5.50
N LEU A 404 37.06 5.65 -5.41
CA LEU A 404 37.79 6.15 -4.25
C LEU A 404 36.91 6.12 -2.98
N PRO A 405 37.34 5.46 -1.90
CA PRO A 405 36.67 5.54 -0.59
C PRO A 405 36.55 6.98 -0.09
N LEU A 406 35.65 7.22 0.85
CA LEU A 406 35.46 8.56 1.41
C LEU A 406 36.73 9.02 2.14
N VAL A 407 37.32 10.11 1.67
CA VAL A 407 38.45 10.77 2.33
C VAL A 407 37.94 11.50 3.57
N ARG A 408 38.30 11.03 4.76
CA ARG A 408 37.91 11.70 6.01
C ARG A 408 38.91 12.80 6.34
N ILE A 409 38.42 14.03 6.50
CA ILE A 409 39.26 15.16 6.90
C ILE A 409 39.09 15.40 8.40
N LYS A 410 40.19 15.42 9.16
CA LYS A 410 40.20 15.66 10.61
C LYS A 410 41.23 16.72 10.98
N ASP A 411 40.98 17.42 12.08
CA ASP A 411 42.00 18.21 12.75
C ASP A 411 42.84 17.32 13.68
N ASN A 412 44.15 17.52 13.68
CA ASN A 412 45.06 16.82 14.58
C ASN A 412 45.96 17.85 15.28
N ALA A 413 45.71 18.04 16.58
CA ALA A 413 46.46 18.97 17.42
C ALA A 413 47.92 18.56 17.67
N GLU A 414 48.28 17.30 17.40
CA GLU A 414 49.67 16.81 17.52
C GLU A 414 50.54 17.22 16.32
N LEU A 415 49.93 17.59 15.19
CA LEU A 415 50.65 18.08 14.02
C LEU A 415 51.12 19.53 14.22
N PRO A 416 52.29 19.92 13.69
CA PRO A 416 52.68 21.32 13.65
C PRO A 416 51.62 22.18 12.92
N PRO A 417 51.47 23.47 13.28
CA PRO A 417 50.32 24.27 12.84
C PRO A 417 50.07 24.31 11.32
N ASN A 418 51.13 24.40 10.52
CA ASN A 418 51.08 24.53 9.05
C ASN A 418 51.28 23.19 8.32
N THR A 419 51.17 22.07 9.02
CA THR A 419 51.45 20.74 8.48
C THR A 419 50.15 19.97 8.26
N TYR A 420 50.10 19.18 7.20
CA TYR A 420 49.08 18.15 7.00
C TYR A 420 49.74 16.78 6.83
N SER A 421 48.99 15.73 7.18
CA SER A 421 49.39 14.34 7.05
C SER A 421 48.30 13.57 6.29
N ILE A 422 48.72 12.70 5.38
CA ILE A 422 47.84 11.81 4.62
C ILE A 422 48.07 10.41 5.17
N SER A 423 47.02 9.81 5.73
CA SER A 423 47.06 8.44 6.25
C SER A 423 46.20 7.52 5.41
N LEU A 424 46.72 6.34 5.10
CA LEU A 424 46.01 5.27 4.41
C LEU A 424 45.88 4.09 5.35
N GLN A 425 44.66 3.58 5.55
CA GLN A 425 44.37 2.49 6.48
C GLN A 425 45.02 2.67 7.86
N GLY A 426 45.03 3.92 8.36
CA GLY A 426 45.58 4.29 9.67
C GLY A 426 47.11 4.45 9.73
N VAL A 427 47.84 4.31 8.63
CA VAL A 427 49.29 4.53 8.55
C VAL A 427 49.59 5.83 7.79
N GLU A 428 50.46 6.70 8.33
CA GLU A 428 50.90 7.91 7.65
C GLU A 428 51.69 7.54 6.39
N ALA A 429 51.13 7.86 5.21
CA ALA A 429 51.72 7.61 3.90
C ALA A 429 52.54 8.81 3.41
N ALA A 430 52.08 10.03 3.70
CA ALA A 430 52.77 11.25 3.28
C ALA A 430 52.50 12.43 4.21
N ARG A 431 53.39 13.42 4.18
CA ARG A 431 53.31 14.66 4.99
C ARG A 431 53.75 15.86 4.17
N GLY A 432 53.10 17.00 4.35
CA GLY A 432 53.47 18.25 3.71
C GLY A 432 53.27 19.48 4.60
N GLU A 433 53.93 20.59 4.25
CA GLU A 433 53.75 21.90 4.90
C GLU A 433 53.16 22.88 3.89
N VAL A 434 52.10 23.59 4.29
CA VAL A 434 51.49 24.66 3.49
C VAL A 434 51.19 25.87 4.36
N ASP A 435 51.31 27.05 3.78
CA ASP A 435 50.92 28.29 4.45
C ASP A 435 49.57 28.76 3.89
N PRO A 436 48.49 28.77 4.70
CA PRO A 436 47.15 29.06 4.22
C PRO A 436 46.96 30.51 3.76
N MET A 437 47.92 31.41 4.04
CA MET A 437 47.85 32.83 3.66
C MET A 437 48.72 33.19 2.45
N LEU A 438 49.50 32.25 1.91
CA LEU A 438 50.45 32.48 0.82
C LEU A 438 50.13 31.60 -0.38
N MET A 439 50.68 31.97 -1.54
CA MET A 439 50.58 31.20 -2.79
C MET A 439 51.91 30.52 -3.09
N MET A 440 51.86 29.28 -3.58
CA MET A 440 53.07 28.55 -3.98
C MET A 440 53.38 28.88 -5.44
N VAL A 441 54.60 29.35 -5.70
CA VAL A 441 55.12 29.57 -7.05
C VAL A 441 56.12 28.48 -7.38
N ILE A 442 55.91 27.84 -8.53
CA ILE A 442 56.74 26.77 -9.07
C ILE A 442 57.24 27.21 -10.45
N ASN A 443 58.53 27.00 -10.73
CA ASN A 443 59.07 27.24 -12.06
C ASN A 443 59.00 25.96 -12.92
N PRO A 444 58.21 25.93 -14.01
CA PRO A 444 58.09 24.76 -14.88
C PRO A 444 59.41 24.36 -15.56
N THR A 445 60.34 25.31 -15.70
CA THR A 445 61.64 25.09 -16.37
C THR A 445 62.71 24.51 -15.43
N GLY A 446 62.41 24.37 -14.13
CA GLY A 446 63.35 23.86 -13.12
C GLY A 446 64.51 24.81 -12.78
N GLN A 447 64.48 26.06 -13.27
CA GLN A 447 65.47 27.08 -12.91
C GLN A 447 65.13 27.76 -11.59
N GLU A 448 66.14 28.27 -10.89
CA GLU A 448 65.95 28.98 -9.62
C GLU A 448 64.98 30.16 -9.77
N ILE A 449 64.06 30.27 -8.80
CA ILE A 449 63.08 31.34 -8.75
C ILE A 449 63.72 32.57 -8.09
N ASN A 450 63.94 33.63 -8.87
CA ASN A 450 64.50 34.90 -8.38
C ASN A 450 63.41 35.88 -7.95
N LEU A 451 62.55 35.45 -7.01
CA LEU A 451 61.53 36.27 -6.38
C LEU A 451 61.69 36.24 -4.85
N PRO A 452 61.44 37.36 -4.15
CA PRO A 452 61.48 37.40 -2.70
C PRO A 452 60.28 36.63 -2.10
N GLY A 453 60.58 35.57 -1.33
CA GLY A 453 59.58 34.70 -0.69
C GLY A 453 60.24 33.66 0.22
N LYS A 454 59.42 32.86 0.93
CA LYS A 454 59.92 31.75 1.76
C LYS A 454 60.21 30.56 0.85
N ARG A 455 61.48 30.21 0.67
CA ARG A 455 61.89 29.06 -0.15
C ARG A 455 61.42 27.75 0.48
N THR A 456 60.89 26.86 -0.36
CA THR A 456 60.36 25.54 0.03
C THR A 456 60.58 24.53 -1.09
N ARG A 457 60.14 23.30 -0.85
CA ARG A 457 59.92 22.30 -1.91
C ARG A 457 58.44 21.97 -2.01
N GLU A 458 58.00 21.75 -3.23
CA GLU A 458 56.65 21.27 -3.51
C GLU A 458 56.53 19.80 -3.07
N PRO A 459 55.46 19.42 -2.33
CA PRO A 459 55.39 18.13 -1.64
C PRO A 459 55.15 16.92 -2.56
N THR A 460 54.58 17.11 -3.74
CA THR A 460 54.18 16.02 -4.66
C THR A 460 55.35 15.49 -5.50
N PHE A 461 56.13 16.39 -6.10
CA PHE A 461 57.19 16.08 -7.06
C PHE A 461 58.58 16.55 -6.60
N GLY A 462 58.66 17.26 -5.46
CA GLY A 462 59.92 17.72 -4.89
C GLY A 462 60.58 18.88 -5.63
N LEU A 463 59.80 19.61 -6.45
CA LEU A 463 60.26 20.75 -7.24
C LEU A 463 60.64 21.93 -6.33
N GLU A 464 61.57 22.77 -6.78
CA GLU A 464 61.88 24.02 -6.08
C GLU A 464 60.71 24.99 -6.20
N ALA A 465 60.25 25.48 -5.05
CA ALA A 465 59.11 26.37 -4.96
C ALA A 465 59.36 27.49 -3.95
N ILE A 466 58.59 28.56 -4.06
CA ILE A 466 58.60 29.65 -3.08
C ILE A 466 57.18 30.00 -2.66
N TRP A 467 57.00 30.32 -1.39
CA TRP A 467 55.77 30.92 -0.89
C TRP A 467 55.86 32.44 -0.98
N VAL A 468 54.88 33.04 -1.65
CA VAL A 468 54.77 34.49 -1.84
C VAL A 468 53.36 34.98 -1.50
N ASP A 469 53.22 36.26 -1.21
CA ASP A 469 51.91 36.88 -1.05
C ASP A 469 51.16 37.00 -2.39
N GLU A 470 49.85 37.23 -2.33
CA GLU A 470 48.96 37.28 -3.51
C GLU A 470 49.38 38.35 -4.55
N THR A 471 49.97 39.47 -4.11
CA THR A 471 50.41 40.52 -5.04
C THR A 471 51.60 40.07 -5.89
N ARG A 472 52.53 39.34 -5.29
CA ARG A 472 53.69 38.74 -5.98
C ARG A 472 53.32 37.49 -6.76
N ALA A 473 52.27 36.78 -6.35
CA ALA A 473 51.73 35.66 -7.10
C ALA A 473 51.27 36.12 -8.50
N SER A 474 50.60 37.27 -8.58
CA SER A 474 50.19 37.87 -9.86
C SER A 474 51.39 38.26 -10.75
N GLU A 475 52.49 38.75 -10.14
CA GLU A 475 53.73 39.03 -10.86
C GLU A 475 54.39 37.74 -11.39
N ALA A 476 54.39 36.68 -10.57
CA ALA A 476 54.92 35.38 -10.95
C ALA A 476 54.19 34.75 -12.14
N GLU A 477 52.85 34.86 -12.18
CA GLU A 477 52.05 34.39 -13.31
C GLU A 477 52.41 35.13 -14.61
N LEU A 478 52.61 36.46 -14.55
CA LEU A 478 53.02 37.27 -15.70
C LEU A 478 54.42 36.88 -16.25
N MET A 479 55.29 36.37 -15.37
CA MET A 479 56.60 35.84 -15.73
C MET A 479 56.54 34.39 -16.27
N GLY A 480 55.35 33.79 -16.39
CA GLY A 480 55.14 32.44 -16.90
C GLY A 480 55.39 31.33 -15.89
N MET A 481 55.44 31.65 -14.59
CA MET A 481 55.54 30.65 -13.52
C MET A 481 54.16 30.09 -13.15
N THR A 482 54.13 28.88 -12.63
CA THR A 482 52.89 28.24 -12.17
C THR A 482 52.62 28.65 -10.73
N VAL A 483 51.44 29.21 -10.49
CA VAL A 483 50.99 29.64 -9.16
C VAL A 483 49.87 28.73 -8.70
N VAL A 484 49.97 28.25 -7.46
CA VAL A 484 49.08 27.23 -6.90
C VAL A 484 48.63 27.67 -5.50
N ASP A 485 47.32 27.63 -5.27
CA ASP A 485 46.74 27.88 -3.94
C ASP A 485 47.03 26.72 -2.95
N PRO A 486 47.07 26.99 -1.63
CA PRO A 486 47.34 25.95 -0.62
C PRO A 486 46.43 24.73 -0.70
N GLU A 487 45.13 24.91 -0.98
CA GLU A 487 44.18 23.80 -1.12
C GLU A 487 44.52 22.92 -2.32
N SER A 488 44.94 23.52 -3.44
CA SER A 488 45.39 22.81 -4.64
C SER A 488 46.69 22.06 -4.40
N VAL A 489 47.62 22.60 -3.60
CA VAL A 489 48.85 21.89 -3.21
C VAL A 489 48.50 20.61 -2.43
N ILE A 490 47.63 20.71 -1.42
CA ILE A 490 47.18 19.54 -0.64
C ILE A 490 46.47 18.53 -1.55
N THR A 491 45.55 19.01 -2.40
CA THR A 491 44.72 18.14 -3.26
C THR A 491 45.56 17.41 -4.31
N THR A 492 46.57 18.07 -4.88
CA THR A 492 47.49 17.47 -5.85
C THR A 492 48.35 16.39 -5.19
N HIS A 493 48.90 16.68 -4.01
CA HIS A 493 49.69 15.70 -3.26
C HIS A 493 48.84 14.49 -2.85
N LEU A 494 47.62 14.72 -2.34
CA LEU A 494 46.68 13.66 -2.01
C LEU A 494 46.36 12.77 -3.22
N THR A 495 46.19 13.38 -4.40
CA THR A 495 45.91 12.65 -5.64
C THR A 495 47.05 11.70 -6.01
N GLU A 496 48.30 12.16 -5.98
CA GLU A 496 49.44 11.31 -6.33
C GLU A 496 49.70 10.22 -5.27
N VAL A 497 49.53 10.52 -3.99
CA VAL A 497 49.65 9.51 -2.90
C VAL A 497 48.60 8.40 -3.07
N ILE A 498 47.36 8.75 -3.39
CA ILE A 498 46.30 7.77 -3.67
C ILE A 498 46.62 6.97 -4.93
N LYS A 499 47.15 7.60 -5.99
CA LYS A 499 47.55 6.88 -7.21
C LYS A 499 48.65 5.86 -6.93
N GLU A 500 49.65 6.23 -6.14
CA GLU A 500 50.76 5.37 -5.76
C GLU A 500 50.28 4.15 -4.94
N HIS A 501 49.33 4.35 -4.03
CA HIS A 501 48.82 3.30 -3.13
C HIS A 501 47.45 2.72 -3.58
N MET A 502 47.02 2.97 -4.82
CA MET A 502 45.73 2.51 -5.34
C MET A 502 45.50 1.00 -5.15
N PRO A 503 46.51 0.12 -5.36
CA PRO A 503 46.33 -1.32 -5.13
C PRO A 503 45.97 -1.68 -3.67
N GLU A 504 46.42 -0.89 -2.70
CA GLU A 504 46.17 -1.11 -1.27
C GLU A 504 44.78 -0.61 -0.84
N ILE A 505 44.29 0.44 -1.50
CA ILE A 505 42.99 1.06 -1.24
C ILE A 505 41.86 0.31 -1.97
N LEU A 506 42.18 -0.54 -2.96
CA LEU A 506 41.21 -1.44 -3.61
C LEU A 506 40.85 -2.63 -2.69
N THR A 507 40.11 -2.31 -1.63
CA THR A 507 39.64 -3.30 -0.67
C THR A 507 38.51 -4.15 -1.23
N TYR A 508 38.16 -5.23 -0.52
CA TYR A 508 36.97 -6.02 -0.83
C TYR A 508 35.71 -5.15 -0.87
N ALA A 509 35.55 -4.22 0.09
CA ALA A 509 34.41 -3.31 0.14
C ALA A 509 34.35 -2.39 -1.08
N ALA A 510 35.48 -1.80 -1.48
CA ALA A 510 35.55 -0.96 -2.68
C ALA A 510 35.24 -1.77 -3.97
N THR A 511 35.69 -3.02 -4.02
CA THR A 511 35.40 -3.92 -5.15
C THR A 511 33.93 -4.31 -5.19
N GLN A 512 33.32 -4.59 -4.04
CA GLN A 512 31.90 -4.90 -3.94
C GLN A 512 31.03 -3.71 -4.37
N GLU A 513 31.34 -2.50 -3.91
CA GLU A 513 30.66 -1.26 -4.34
C GLU A 513 30.78 -1.06 -5.85
N LEU A 514 31.94 -1.36 -6.44
CA LEU A 514 32.16 -1.27 -7.88
C LEU A 514 31.29 -2.27 -8.67
N ILE A 515 31.12 -3.49 -8.16
CA ILE A 515 30.26 -4.53 -8.76
C ILE A 515 28.78 -4.14 -8.63
N GLU A 516 28.36 -3.72 -7.45
CA GLU A 516 26.98 -3.26 -7.18
C GLU A 516 26.61 -2.01 -7.99
N GLY A 517 27.59 -1.17 -8.32
CA GLY A 517 27.41 0.00 -9.17
C GLY A 517 27.24 -0.29 -10.67
N GLN A 518 27.46 -1.52 -11.14
CA GLN A 518 27.30 -1.89 -12.55
C GLN A 518 25.83 -2.09 -12.95
N ASP A 519 25.55 -2.04 -14.26
CA ASP A 519 24.23 -2.39 -14.80
C ASP A 519 23.88 -3.87 -14.48
N LYS A 520 22.58 -4.17 -14.40
CA LYS A 520 22.06 -5.50 -14.06
C LYS A 520 22.58 -6.60 -14.98
N ASP A 521 22.80 -6.29 -16.27
CA ASP A 521 23.36 -7.24 -17.23
C ASP A 521 24.81 -7.63 -16.88
N TYR A 522 25.62 -6.67 -16.43
CA TYR A 522 27.00 -6.91 -16.00
C TYR A 522 27.05 -7.58 -14.62
N GLN A 523 26.17 -7.23 -13.69
CA GLN A 523 26.02 -7.95 -12.42
C GLN A 523 25.68 -9.43 -12.62
N LYS A 524 24.82 -9.74 -13.61
CA LYS A 524 24.46 -11.10 -13.98
C LYS A 524 25.63 -11.87 -14.60
N LEU A 525 26.45 -11.20 -15.41
CA LEU A 525 27.68 -11.80 -15.95
C LEU A 525 28.67 -12.16 -14.84
N LEU A 526 28.91 -11.25 -13.89
CA LEU A 526 29.86 -11.43 -12.79
C LEU A 526 29.42 -12.55 -11.81
N SER A 527 28.12 -12.64 -11.53
CA SER A 527 27.57 -13.75 -10.73
C SER A 527 27.63 -15.10 -11.45
N SER A 528 27.48 -15.12 -12.78
CA SER A 528 27.63 -16.36 -13.55
C SER A 528 29.08 -16.86 -13.63
N SER A 529 30.06 -15.95 -13.55
CA SER A 529 31.47 -16.33 -13.52
C SER A 529 31.92 -16.82 -12.13
N SER A 530 31.34 -16.30 -11.04
CA SER A 530 31.65 -16.79 -9.69
C SER A 530 31.16 -18.22 -9.45
N ASP A 531 30.07 -18.65 -10.10
CA ASP A 531 29.53 -20.01 -9.98
C ASP A 531 30.31 -21.05 -10.80
N SER A 532 31.19 -20.63 -11.71
CA SER A 532 31.95 -21.53 -12.58
C SER A 532 33.29 -22.02 -12.00
N GLY A 533 33.62 -21.59 -10.77
CA GLY A 533 34.93 -21.80 -10.14
C GLY A 533 34.95 -22.66 -8.88
N SER A 534 33.84 -23.30 -8.47
CA SER A 534 33.79 -24.23 -7.33
C SER A 534 33.61 -25.69 -7.74
#